data_AF-A0A0M6YLU7-F1
#
_entry.id   AF-A0A0M6YLU7-F1
#
_cell.length_a   1.000
_cell.length_b   1.000
_cell.length_c   1.000
_cell.angle_alpha   90.00
_cell.angle_beta   90.00
_cell.angle_gamma   90.00
#
_symmetry.space_group_name_H-M   'P 1'
#
loop_
_entity.id
_entity.type
_entity.pdbx_description
1 polymer ?
#
loop_
_entity_poly.entity_id
_entity_poly.type
_entity_poly.pdbx_seq_one_letter_code
_entity_poly.pdbx_strand_id
1 'polypeptide(L)'
;MTRARLDDRRTIRRDGVPLHIEHLMLGPATFESAMALGDGRAFATIVLTGPGAEDAGAAVHPCDPVATGVRQETSGWDGRLIVRCMSPDPAALRRVVISAIVALRGADIPRVWQSDRSAEP
;
A
#
# COMPACT_ATOMS: atom_id res chain seq x y z
N MET A 1 4.44 17.09 -21.51
CA MET A 1 4.96 15.72 -21.37
C MET A 1 3.76 14.78 -21.42
N THR A 2 3.59 14.02 -22.50
CA THR A 2 2.31 13.33 -22.80
C THR A 2 2.28 11.86 -22.38
N ARG A 3 3.44 11.29 -22.00
CA ARG A 3 3.59 9.94 -21.46
C ARG A 3 4.75 9.88 -20.47
N ALA A 4 4.56 9.18 -19.36
CA ALA A 4 5.57 8.88 -18.34
C ALA A 4 5.59 7.38 -18.07
N ARG A 5 6.74 6.86 -17.63
CA ARG A 5 6.91 5.48 -17.18
C ARG A 5 7.65 5.48 -15.85
N LEU A 6 7.24 4.61 -14.94
CA LEU A 6 7.96 4.28 -13.71
C LEU A 6 8.39 2.81 -13.77
N ASP A 7 9.62 2.55 -13.35
CA ASP A 7 10.17 1.21 -13.15
C ASP A 7 10.86 1.23 -11.78
N ASP A 8 10.22 0.62 -10.79
CA ASP A 8 10.70 0.58 -9.41
C ASP A 8 10.86 -0.87 -8.96
N ARG A 9 12.01 -1.20 -8.40
CA ARG A 9 12.29 -2.53 -7.85
C ARG A 9 12.66 -2.41 -6.38
N ARG A 10 11.84 -3.01 -5.53
CA ARG A 10 12.05 -3.08 -4.09
C ARG A 10 12.49 -4.47 -3.69
N THR A 11 13.45 -4.55 -2.77
CA THR A 11 13.93 -5.84 -2.25
C THR A 11 14.19 -5.73 -0.77
N ILE A 12 13.57 -6.61 0.01
CA ILE A 12 13.81 -6.78 1.44
C ILE A 12 14.60 -8.08 1.60
N ARG A 13 15.70 -8.02 2.35
CA ARG A 13 16.55 -9.18 2.67
C ARG A 13 16.57 -9.42 4.18
N ARG A 14 16.67 -10.68 4.58
CA ARG A 14 16.94 -11.12 5.95
C ARG A 14 18.23 -11.92 5.91
N ASP A 15 19.24 -11.47 6.65
CA ASP A 15 20.57 -12.10 6.70
C ASP A 15 21.19 -12.34 5.30
N GLY A 16 21.03 -11.35 4.41
CA GLY A 16 21.51 -11.41 3.04
C GLY A 16 20.62 -12.20 2.06
N VAL A 17 19.65 -12.97 2.55
CA VAL A 17 18.72 -13.76 1.72
C VAL A 17 17.49 -12.94 1.34
N PRO A 18 17.06 -12.92 0.06
CA PRO A 18 15.83 -12.24 -0.35
C PRO A 18 14.60 -12.79 0.37
N LEU A 19 13.87 -11.91 1.06
CA LEU A 19 12.61 -12.22 1.73
C LEU A 19 11.41 -11.73 0.92
N HIS A 20 11.53 -10.56 0.28
CA HIS A 20 10.49 -9.99 -0.56
C HIS A 20 11.11 -9.23 -1.72
N ILE A 21 10.58 -9.43 -2.92
CA ILE A 21 10.95 -8.68 -4.12
C ILE A 21 9.65 -8.20 -4.76
N GLU A 22 9.51 -6.89 -4.93
CA GLU A 22 8.44 -6.27 -5.70
C GLU A 22 9.06 -5.55 -6.90
N HIS A 23 8.53 -5.82 -8.09
CA HIS A 23 8.85 -5.07 -9.30
C HIS A 23 7.58 -4.38 -9.79
N LEU A 24 7.59 -3.06 -9.72
CA LEU A 24 6.49 -2.19 -10.10
C LEU A 24 6.84 -1.50 -11.41
N MET A 25 6.07 -1.77 -12.46
CA MET A 25 6.14 -1.05 -13.73
C MET A 25 4.82 -0.32 -13.98
N LEU A 26 4.88 1.01 -14.06
CA LEU A 26 3.73 1.84 -14.42
C LEU A 26 3.98 2.50 -15.77
N GLY A 27 3.00 2.43 -16.65
CA GLY A 27 2.97 3.16 -17.90
C GLY A 27 1.52 3.33 -18.37
N PRO A 28 1.29 3.94 -19.54
CA PRO A 28 -0.07 4.17 -20.06
C PRO A 28 -0.94 2.91 -20.08
N ALA A 29 -0.39 1.78 -20.52
CA ALA A 29 -1.10 0.49 -20.60
C ALA A 29 -1.57 -0.04 -19.22
N THR A 30 -0.94 0.37 -18.12
CA THR A 30 -1.32 -0.07 -16.76
C THR A 30 -2.74 0.40 -16.39
N PHE A 31 -3.17 1.54 -16.93
CA PHE A 31 -4.49 2.14 -16.67
C PHE A 31 -5.58 1.67 -17.64
N GLU A 32 -5.21 0.89 -18.65
CA GLU A 32 -6.15 0.38 -19.66
C GLU A 32 -6.63 -1.04 -19.32
N SER A 33 -5.97 -1.72 -18.38
CA SER A 33 -6.26 -3.11 -18.01
C SER A 33 -6.79 -3.22 -16.58
N ALA A 34 -7.97 -3.84 -16.42
CA ALA A 34 -8.55 -4.18 -15.12
C ALA A 34 -7.74 -5.23 -14.33
N MET A 35 -6.85 -5.99 -15.00
CA MET A 35 -5.90 -6.87 -14.33
C MET A 35 -4.70 -6.12 -13.74
N ALA A 36 -4.50 -4.86 -14.16
CA ALA A 36 -3.48 -3.96 -13.65
C ALA A 36 -4.12 -2.93 -12.70
N LEU A 37 -4.13 -1.64 -13.05
CA LEU A 37 -4.77 -0.60 -12.23
C LEU A 37 -6.18 -0.23 -12.70
N GLY A 38 -6.51 -0.44 -13.98
CA GLY A 38 -7.78 0.01 -14.56
C GLY A 38 -8.06 1.49 -14.27
N ASP A 39 -9.19 1.77 -13.63
CA ASP A 39 -9.60 3.12 -13.21
C ASP A 39 -8.87 3.63 -11.95
N GLY A 40 -8.08 2.79 -11.27
CA GLY A 40 -7.22 3.18 -10.17
C GLY A 40 -6.29 4.32 -10.56
N ARG A 41 -6.23 5.36 -9.72
CA ARG A 41 -5.32 6.51 -9.86
C ARG A 41 -4.27 6.56 -8.76
N ALA A 42 -4.47 5.77 -7.72
CA ALA A 42 -3.54 5.59 -6.63
C ALA A 42 -3.49 4.11 -6.23
N PHE A 43 -2.30 3.65 -5.85
CA PHE A 43 -2.10 2.33 -5.26
C PHE A 43 -1.03 2.41 -4.18
N ALA A 44 -1.01 1.43 -3.28
CA ALA A 44 0.02 1.29 -2.26
C ALA A 44 0.28 -0.19 -1.98
N THR A 45 1.56 -0.53 -1.75
CA THR A 45 1.95 -1.80 -1.14
C THR A 45 2.59 -1.50 0.21
N ILE A 46 2.06 -2.08 1.28
CA ILE A 46 2.68 -2.11 2.60
C ILE A 46 3.26 -3.50 2.80
N VAL A 47 4.53 -3.59 3.18
CA VAL A 47 5.19 -4.84 3.52
C VAL A 47 5.70 -4.75 4.95
N LEU A 48 5.20 -5.61 5.83
CA LEU A 48 5.72 -5.81 7.18
C LEU A 48 6.51 -7.11 7.22
N THR A 49 7.71 -7.09 7.79
CA THR A 49 8.55 -8.28 7.93
C THR A 49 9.09 -8.37 9.35
N GLY A 50 9.18 -9.58 9.88
CA GLY A 50 9.71 -9.81 11.22
C GLY A 50 8.96 -10.94 11.94
N PRO A 51 9.32 -11.22 13.20
CA PRO A 51 8.57 -12.16 14.04
C PRO A 51 7.10 -11.72 14.15
N GLY A 52 6.18 -12.66 13.95
CA GLY A 52 4.73 -12.41 14.05
C GLY A 52 4.12 -11.59 12.90
N ALA A 53 4.87 -11.30 11.83
CA ALA A 53 4.36 -10.50 10.73
C ALA A 53 3.14 -11.14 10.06
N GLU A 54 3.17 -12.46 9.84
CA GLU A 54 2.08 -13.20 9.17
C GLU A 54 0.73 -13.02 9.88
N ASP A 55 0.75 -13.05 11.21
CA ASP A 55 -0.45 -12.93 12.06
C ASP A 55 -0.87 -11.47 12.30
N ALA A 56 0.03 -10.51 12.07
CA ALA A 56 -0.26 -9.08 12.26
C ALA A 56 -1.37 -8.57 11.34
N GLY A 57 -1.71 -9.31 10.28
CA GLY A 57 -2.84 -9.03 9.41
C GLY A 57 -4.18 -8.95 10.14
N ALA A 58 -4.34 -9.64 11.28
CA ALA A 58 -5.55 -9.57 12.08
C ALA A 58 -5.85 -8.17 12.65
N ALA A 59 -4.82 -7.34 12.84
CA ALA A 59 -4.99 -5.95 13.26
C ALA A 59 -5.42 -5.02 12.12
N VAL A 60 -5.24 -5.43 10.86
CA VAL A 60 -5.59 -4.64 9.69
C VAL A 60 -7.06 -4.89 9.35
N HIS A 61 -7.93 -3.98 9.77
CA HIS A 61 -9.33 -4.04 9.41
C HIS A 61 -9.51 -3.85 7.90
N PRO A 62 -10.19 -4.78 7.19
CA PRO A 62 -10.52 -4.59 5.79
C PRO A 62 -11.48 -3.40 5.66
N CYS A 63 -11.16 -2.45 4.76
CA CYS A 63 -12.08 -1.37 4.47
C CYS A 63 -13.25 -1.86 3.60
N ASP A 64 -14.45 -1.30 3.82
CA ASP A 64 -15.56 -1.47 2.89
C ASP A 64 -15.25 -0.70 1.59
N PRO A 65 -15.09 -1.37 0.44
CA PRO A 65 -14.76 -0.71 -0.82
C PRO A 65 -15.88 0.21 -1.32
N VAL A 66 -17.14 -0.05 -0.96
CA VAL A 66 -18.27 0.82 -1.34
C VAL A 66 -18.24 2.11 -0.55
N ALA A 67 -18.00 2.03 0.76
CA ALA A 67 -17.95 3.20 1.62
C ALA A 67 -16.69 4.05 1.43
N THR A 68 -15.54 3.41 1.19
CA THR A 68 -14.24 4.10 1.13
C THR A 68 -13.75 4.39 -0.27
N GLY A 69 -14.26 3.69 -1.29
CA GLY A 69 -13.69 3.73 -2.64
C GLY A 69 -12.28 3.10 -2.71
N VAL A 70 -11.88 2.30 -1.72
CA VAL A 70 -10.58 1.65 -1.66
C VAL A 70 -10.76 0.14 -1.69
N ARG A 71 -10.07 -0.52 -2.62
CA ARG A 71 -9.90 -1.98 -2.60
C ARG A 71 -8.66 -2.28 -1.78
N GLN A 72 -8.78 -3.14 -0.78
CA GLN A 72 -7.70 -3.50 0.13
C GLN A 72 -7.65 -5.00 0.29
N GLU A 73 -6.47 -5.58 0.08
CA GLU A 73 -6.23 -7.01 0.25
C GLU A 73 -5.02 -7.23 1.15
N THR A 74 -5.11 -8.19 2.06
CA THR A 74 -4.08 -8.50 3.05
C THR A 74 -3.74 -9.99 2.99
N SER A 75 -2.45 -10.31 2.96
CA SER A 75 -1.97 -11.71 2.97
C SER A 75 -0.68 -11.83 3.78
N GLY A 76 -0.59 -12.85 4.64
CA GLY A 76 0.56 -13.14 5.48
C GLY A 76 1.11 -14.55 5.23
N TRP A 77 2.43 -14.67 5.04
CA TRP A 77 3.15 -15.93 4.85
C TRP A 77 4.67 -15.71 4.93
N ASP A 78 5.47 -16.76 5.13
CA ASP A 78 6.95 -16.74 5.05
C ASP A 78 7.62 -15.56 5.79
N GLY A 79 7.17 -15.26 7.01
CA GLY A 79 7.69 -14.19 7.87
C GLY A 79 7.41 -12.78 7.37
N ARG A 80 6.39 -12.58 6.53
CA ARG A 80 5.94 -11.28 6.00
C ARG A 80 4.42 -11.15 5.95
N LEU A 81 3.96 -9.91 5.98
CA LEU A 81 2.60 -9.49 5.65
C LEU A 81 2.66 -8.51 4.49
N ILE A 82 1.75 -8.65 3.55
CA ILE A 82 1.56 -7.72 2.45
C ILE A 82 0.13 -7.19 2.50
N VAL A 83 -0.01 -5.86 2.51
CA VAL A 83 -1.28 -5.17 2.30
C VAL A 83 -1.19 -4.41 0.98
N ARG A 84 -2.10 -4.68 0.06
CA ARG A 84 -2.20 -3.97 -1.22
C ARG A 84 -3.49 -3.18 -1.26
N CYS A 85 -3.38 -1.90 -1.61
CA CYS A 85 -4.51 -1.00 -1.70
C CYS A 85 -4.55 -0.32 -3.07
N MET A 86 -5.76 -0.07 -3.58
CA MET A 86 -5.98 0.66 -4.83
C MET A 86 -7.23 1.54 -4.73
N SER A 87 -7.19 2.73 -5.32
CA SER A 87 -8.34 3.64 -5.36
C SER A 87 -8.27 4.58 -6.58
N PRO A 88 -9.42 5.03 -7.12
CA PRO A 88 -9.47 6.19 -8.00
C PRO A 88 -9.18 7.51 -7.26
N ASP A 89 -9.25 7.56 -5.92
CA ASP A 89 -9.00 8.74 -5.10
C ASP A 89 -7.72 8.58 -4.23
N PRO A 90 -6.65 9.34 -4.51
CA PRO A 90 -5.44 9.33 -3.68
C PRO A 90 -5.67 9.73 -2.21
N ALA A 91 -6.64 10.61 -1.93
CA ALA A 91 -6.93 11.05 -0.57
C ALA A 91 -7.61 9.94 0.25
N ALA A 92 -8.59 9.23 -0.34
CA ALA A 92 -9.16 8.03 0.24
C ALA A 92 -8.11 6.94 0.50
N LEU A 93 -7.25 6.67 -0.49
CA LEU A 93 -6.16 5.72 -0.32
C LEU A 93 -5.24 6.09 0.85
N ARG A 94 -4.86 7.37 0.95
CA ARG A 94 -3.99 7.86 2.03
C ARG A 94 -4.60 7.60 3.41
N ARG A 95 -5.91 7.84 3.60
CA ARG A 95 -6.60 7.55 4.87
C ARG A 95 -6.54 6.07 5.24
N VAL A 96 -6.85 5.17 4.29
CA VAL A 96 -6.81 3.72 4.51
C VAL A 96 -5.38 3.23 4.81
N VAL A 97 -4.39 3.72 4.05
CA VAL A 97 -2.98 3.37 4.27
C VAL A 97 -2.47 3.84 5.63
N ILE A 98 -2.80 5.06 6.06
CA ILE A 98 -2.44 5.56 7.39
C ILE A 98 -3.07 4.71 8.48
N SER A 99 -4.37 4.39 8.36
CA SER A 99 -5.08 3.52 9.31
C SER A 99 -4.39 2.15 9.44
N ALA A 100 -4.07 1.51 8.31
CA ALA A 100 -3.36 0.23 8.30
C ALA A 100 -1.96 0.33 8.95
N ILE A 101 -1.20 1.39 8.68
CA ILE A 101 0.12 1.60 9.30
C ILE A 101 0.00 1.79 10.81
N VAL A 102 -0.97 2.59 11.28
CA VAL A 102 -1.19 2.82 12.72
C VAL A 102 -1.57 1.52 13.41
N ALA A 103 -2.49 0.73 12.82
CA ALA A 103 -2.90 -0.56 13.35
C ALA A 103 -1.73 -1.55 13.46
N LEU A 104 -0.89 -1.62 12.42
CA LEU A 104 0.29 -2.50 12.42
C LEU A 104 1.40 -2.04 13.38
N ARG A 105 1.54 -0.74 13.61
CA ARG A 105 2.59 -0.18 14.47
C ARG A 105 2.18 -0.06 15.94
N GLY A 106 0.88 0.01 16.23
CA GLY A 106 0.38 0.37 17.56
C GLY A 106 0.77 1.80 17.98
N ALA A 107 1.12 2.65 17.03
CA ALA A 107 1.59 4.02 17.27
C ALA A 107 1.36 4.91 16.05
N ASP A 108 1.24 6.22 16.29
CA ASP A 108 1.05 7.23 15.25
C ASP A 108 2.15 7.21 14.18
N ILE A 109 1.78 7.61 12.96
CA ILE A 109 2.73 7.75 11.85
C ILE A 109 3.83 8.77 12.19
N PRO A 110 5.05 8.63 11.64
CA PRO A 110 6.13 9.59 11.84
C PRO A 110 5.69 11.04 11.55
N ARG A 111 6.12 12.01 12.37
CA ARG A 111 5.73 13.43 12.23
C ARG A 111 5.95 14.00 10.82
N VAL A 112 7.02 13.59 10.15
CA VAL A 112 7.33 14.02 8.77
C VAL A 112 6.32 13.52 7.72
N TRP A 113 5.45 12.57 8.08
CA TRP A 113 4.37 12.06 7.22
C TRP A 113 3.01 12.67 7.54
N GLN A 114 2.90 13.41 8.65
CA GLN A 114 1.68 14.07 9.11
C GLN A 114 1.42 15.40 8.37
N SER A 115 2.19 15.71 7.33
CA SER A 115 2.04 16.92 6.53
C SER A 115 0.78 16.87 5.65
N ASP A 116 -0.39 16.90 6.25
CA ASP A 116 -1.61 17.38 5.62
C ASP A 116 -1.67 18.89 5.85
N ARG A 117 -1.22 19.67 4.85
CA ARG A 117 -1.68 21.06 4.75
C ARG A 117 -2.87 21.07 3.80
N SER A 118 -4.05 20.75 4.32
CA SER A 118 -5.37 21.10 3.75
C SER A 118 -6.47 20.79 4.76
N ALA A 119 -6.64 21.68 5.73
CA ALA A 119 -7.94 22.05 6.33
C ALA A 119 -7.74 23.31 7.19
N GLU A 120 -7.31 24.42 6.58
CA GLU A 120 -7.69 25.76 7.07
C GLU A 120 -8.70 26.31 6.06
N PRO A 121 -9.87 26.81 6.50
CA PRO A 121 -10.75 27.63 5.67
C PRO A 121 -10.13 29.00 5.32
#